data_AF-A0A926SYR7-F1
#
_entry.id   AF-A0A926SYR7-F1
#
_cell.length_a   1.000
_cell.length_b   1.000
_cell.length_c   1.000
_cell.angle_alpha   90.00
_cell.angle_beta   90.00
_cell.angle_gamma   90.00
#
_symmetry.space_group_name_H-M   'P 1'
#
loop_
_entity.id
_entity.type
_entity.pdbx_description
1 polymer ?
#
loop_
_entity_poly.entity_id
_entity_poly.type
_entity_poly.pdbx_seq_one_letter_code
_entity_poly.pdbx_strand_id
1 'polypeptide(L)'
;MAEKTFLKDMWDTIRQGDLERVVALIDADRERLHMTTVFGTWLHFAASEGQLEIVKYFISQGLDVNARSESDSSGYTPINAAASKGYVEVVRYLLSCGAILDVSRGGQENPLFRAVLNGHTEVVKLLIDSGIDTKIKYNTKTMRNMDALALAYEWGQSEVVKILRPYSLGEPVFWDRKGYCTPVIDDCYIFQGWKDFDLQGNRLGIYNSNAKKRVRD
;
A
#
# COMPACT_ATOMS: atom_id res chain seq x y z
N MET A 1 1.85 -28.27 20.04
CA MET A 1 2.36 -28.81 18.76
C MET A 1 1.27 -28.83 17.70
N ALA A 2 0.06 -29.32 18.00
CA ALA A 2 -1.06 -29.43 17.06
C ALA A 2 -1.43 -28.12 16.32
N GLU A 3 -1.48 -26.99 17.04
CA GLU A 3 -1.81 -25.68 16.45
C GLU A 3 -0.77 -25.20 15.42
N LYS A 4 0.53 -25.33 15.75
CA LYS A 4 1.61 -24.94 14.82
C LYS A 4 1.64 -25.81 13.57
N THR A 5 1.36 -27.11 13.71
CA THR A 5 1.24 -28.02 12.55
C THR A 5 0.04 -27.69 11.68
N PHE A 6 -1.11 -27.35 12.28
CA PHE A 6 -2.29 -26.93 11.54
C PHE A 6 -2.05 -25.62 10.78
N LEU A 7 -1.51 -24.60 11.45
CA LEU A 7 -1.18 -23.32 10.82
C LEU A 7 -0.29 -23.50 9.60
N LYS A 8 0.73 -24.35 9.71
CA LYS A 8 1.63 -24.66 8.60
C LYS A 8 0.90 -25.35 7.44
N ASP A 9 0.13 -26.40 7.71
CA ASP A 9 -0.64 -27.12 6.69
C ASP A 9 -1.66 -26.19 6.00
N MET A 10 -2.36 -25.36 6.77
CA MET A 10 -3.29 -24.38 6.24
C MET A 10 -2.59 -23.34 5.35
N TRP A 11 -1.40 -22.87 5.72
CA TRP A 11 -0.63 -21.95 4.87
C TRP A 11 -0.13 -22.60 3.60
N ASP A 12 0.39 -23.82 3.69
CA ASP A 12 0.92 -24.53 2.54
C ASP A 12 -0.20 -24.85 1.54
N THR A 13 -1.39 -25.19 2.02
CA THR A 13 -2.59 -25.45 1.18
C THR A 13 -3.14 -24.20 0.53
N ILE A 14 -3.25 -23.08 1.27
CA ILE A 14 -3.61 -21.79 0.69
C ILE A 14 -2.59 -21.40 -0.38
N ARG A 15 -1.28 -21.49 -0.09
CA ARG A 15 -0.22 -21.16 -1.07
C ARG A 15 -0.32 -22.00 -2.34
N GLN A 16 -0.66 -23.28 -2.22
CA GLN A 16 -0.85 -24.19 -3.36
C GLN A 16 -2.16 -23.94 -4.12
N GLY A 17 -3.12 -23.20 -3.55
CA GLY A 17 -4.42 -22.96 -4.16
C GLY A 17 -5.39 -24.15 -4.05
N ASP A 18 -5.13 -25.08 -3.13
CA ASP A 18 -5.94 -26.28 -2.93
C ASP A 18 -7.20 -25.95 -2.11
N LEU A 19 -8.26 -25.55 -2.80
CA LEU A 19 -9.54 -25.22 -2.17
C LEU A 19 -10.17 -26.43 -1.47
N GLU A 20 -10.08 -27.63 -2.04
CA GLU A 20 -10.70 -28.83 -1.46
C GLU A 20 -10.09 -29.14 -0.09
N ARG A 21 -8.77 -29.03 0.01
CA ARG A 21 -8.06 -29.25 1.27
C ARG A 21 -8.30 -28.14 2.28
N VAL A 22 -8.42 -26.89 1.83
CA VAL A 22 -8.84 -25.77 2.70
C VAL A 22 -10.23 -26.03 3.30
N VAL A 23 -11.19 -26.46 2.48
CA VAL A 23 -12.54 -26.81 2.93
C VAL A 23 -12.48 -27.95 3.95
N ALA A 24 -11.75 -29.02 3.65
CA ALA A 24 -11.61 -30.15 4.55
C ALA A 24 -10.98 -29.77 5.91
N LEU A 25 -9.98 -28.87 5.90
CA LEU A 25 -9.34 -28.37 7.12
C LEU A 25 -10.27 -27.51 7.98
N ILE A 26 -11.13 -26.69 7.35
CA ILE A 26 -12.11 -25.86 8.04
C ILE A 26 -13.30 -26.69 8.53
N ASP A 27 -13.77 -27.66 7.76
CA ASP A 27 -14.86 -28.55 8.16
C ASP A 27 -14.46 -29.48 9.31
N ALA A 28 -13.16 -29.84 9.41
CA ALA A 28 -12.63 -30.60 10.53
C ALA A 28 -12.64 -29.81 11.85
N ASP A 29 -12.50 -28.47 11.80
CA ASP A 29 -12.51 -27.60 12.98
C ASP A 29 -12.97 -26.17 12.60
N ARG A 30 -14.29 -25.94 12.66
CA ARG A 30 -14.89 -24.66 12.26
C ARG A 30 -14.50 -23.49 13.17
N GLU A 31 -14.09 -23.73 14.41
CA GLU A 31 -13.66 -22.67 15.31
C GLU A 31 -12.41 -21.96 14.78
N ARG A 32 -11.58 -22.67 13.99
CA ARG A 32 -10.36 -22.12 13.39
C ARG A 32 -10.62 -21.17 12.24
N LEU A 33 -11.84 -21.10 11.71
CA LEU A 33 -12.20 -20.18 10.63
C LEU A 33 -11.95 -18.71 11.01
N HIS A 34 -12.24 -18.33 12.25
CA HIS A 34 -12.06 -16.97 12.75
C HIS A 34 -10.71 -16.74 13.44
N MET A 35 -9.79 -17.69 13.34
CA MET A 35 -8.48 -17.57 13.95
C MET A 35 -7.67 -16.42 13.32
N THR A 36 -7.09 -15.59 14.16
CA THR A 36 -6.19 -14.49 13.79
C THR A 36 -4.75 -14.89 14.06
N THR A 37 -3.85 -14.64 13.11
CA THR A 37 -2.41 -14.87 13.26
C THR A 37 -1.65 -13.54 13.29
N VAL A 38 -0.33 -13.61 13.48
CA VAL A 38 0.57 -12.45 13.34
C VAL A 38 0.57 -11.81 11.95
N PHE A 39 -0.01 -12.45 10.93
CA PHE A 39 -0.15 -11.86 9.59
C PHE A 39 -1.61 -11.52 9.24
N GLY A 40 -2.55 -11.70 10.18
CA GLY A 40 -3.98 -11.47 10.01
C GLY A 40 -4.82 -12.75 9.94
N THR A 41 -6.05 -12.61 9.45
CA THR A 41 -7.02 -13.70 9.21
C THR A 41 -6.65 -14.53 7.97
N TRP A 42 -7.31 -15.68 7.76
CA TRP A 42 -7.14 -16.47 6.53
C TRP A 42 -7.39 -15.70 5.24
N LEU A 43 -8.31 -14.73 5.29
CA LEU A 43 -8.61 -13.86 4.16
C LEU A 43 -7.40 -12.99 3.77
N HIS A 44 -6.60 -12.53 4.74
CA HIS A 44 -5.35 -11.81 4.47
C HIS A 44 -4.36 -12.70 3.73
N PHE A 45 -4.19 -13.95 4.17
CA PHE A 45 -3.28 -14.90 3.52
C PHE A 45 -3.72 -15.23 2.10
N ALA A 46 -4.98 -15.62 1.91
CA ALA A 46 -5.52 -15.93 0.60
C ALA A 46 -5.39 -14.75 -0.36
N ALA A 47 -5.62 -13.53 0.13
CA ALA A 47 -5.42 -12.31 -0.64
C ALA A 47 -3.92 -12.06 -0.97
N SER A 48 -3.02 -12.35 -0.03
CA SER A 48 -1.56 -12.20 -0.21
C SER A 48 -0.91 -13.27 -1.10
N GLU A 49 -1.60 -14.39 -1.35
CA GLU A 49 -1.15 -15.47 -2.24
C GLU A 49 -1.92 -15.44 -3.58
N GLY A 50 -2.87 -14.53 -3.77
CA GLY A 50 -3.58 -14.34 -5.04
C GLY A 50 -4.67 -15.37 -5.34
N GLN A 51 -5.10 -16.12 -4.33
CA GLN A 51 -5.95 -17.29 -4.49
C GLN A 51 -7.43 -16.91 -4.51
N LEU A 52 -7.92 -16.48 -5.67
CA LEU A 52 -9.28 -15.95 -5.85
C LEU A 52 -10.38 -16.90 -5.35
N GLU A 53 -10.31 -18.19 -5.69
CA GLU A 53 -11.35 -19.15 -5.30
C GLU A 53 -11.39 -19.39 -3.79
N ILE A 54 -10.22 -19.37 -3.13
CA ILE A 54 -10.10 -19.46 -1.69
C ILE A 54 -10.63 -18.17 -1.02
N VAL A 55 -10.35 -16.99 -1.59
CA VAL A 55 -10.89 -15.71 -1.13
C VAL A 55 -12.43 -15.72 -1.20
N LYS A 56 -13.01 -16.17 -2.31
CA LYS A 56 -14.46 -16.33 -2.47
C LYS A 56 -15.05 -17.25 -1.40
N TYR A 57 -14.42 -18.40 -1.18
CA TYR A 57 -14.85 -19.35 -0.17
C TYR A 57 -14.87 -18.72 1.22
N PHE A 58 -13.79 -18.07 1.66
CA PHE A 58 -13.75 -17.47 2.99
C PHE A 58 -14.80 -16.37 3.19
N ILE A 59 -15.04 -15.53 2.18
CA ILE A 59 -16.10 -14.53 2.23
C ILE A 59 -17.49 -15.19 2.30
N SER A 60 -17.70 -16.28 1.57
CA SER A 60 -18.96 -17.06 1.66
C SER A 60 -19.18 -17.71 3.03
N GLN A 61 -18.10 -18.00 3.78
CA GLN A 61 -18.17 -18.51 5.14
C GLN A 61 -18.38 -17.39 6.19
N GLY A 62 -18.52 -16.14 5.76
CA GLY A 62 -18.81 -15.01 6.66
C GLY A 62 -17.58 -14.34 7.27
N LEU A 63 -16.38 -14.52 6.69
CA LEU A 63 -15.23 -13.68 7.09
C LEU A 63 -15.48 -12.22 6.69
N ASP A 64 -15.12 -11.32 7.59
CA ASP A 64 -15.17 -9.88 7.33
C ASP A 64 -14.14 -9.49 6.25
N VAL A 65 -14.63 -8.94 5.14
CA VAL A 65 -13.84 -8.42 4.01
C VAL A 65 -12.92 -7.29 4.44
N ASN A 66 -13.33 -6.55 5.48
CA ASN A 66 -12.61 -5.41 6.04
C ASN A 66 -11.89 -5.76 7.36
N ALA A 67 -11.71 -7.06 7.63
CA ALA A 67 -10.99 -7.52 8.80
C ALA A 67 -9.64 -6.80 8.90
N ARG A 68 -9.32 -6.28 10.08
CA ARG A 68 -8.06 -5.57 10.34
C ARG A 68 -7.12 -6.53 11.06
N SER A 69 -5.89 -6.67 10.56
CA SER A 69 -4.87 -7.40 11.30
C SER A 69 -4.53 -6.67 12.60
N GLU A 70 -4.53 -7.38 13.73
CA GLU A 70 -4.18 -6.83 15.05
C GLU A 70 -2.67 -6.67 15.26
N SER A 71 -1.86 -7.39 14.47
CA SER A 71 -0.40 -7.41 14.61
C SER A 71 0.27 -6.19 14.00
N ASP A 72 -0.31 -5.64 12.94
CA ASP A 72 0.14 -4.39 12.36
C ASP A 72 -0.68 -3.29 13.02
N SER A 73 -0.05 -2.52 13.90
CA SER A 73 -0.67 -1.37 14.60
C SER A 73 -1.34 -0.35 13.67
N SER A 74 -1.18 -0.53 12.36
CA SER A 74 -1.72 0.23 11.25
C SER A 74 -3.05 -0.33 10.69
N GLY A 75 -3.45 -1.54 11.10
CA GLY A 75 -4.68 -2.23 10.69
C GLY A 75 -4.75 -2.50 9.18
N TYR A 76 -3.78 -3.31 8.76
CA TYR A 76 -3.70 -3.95 7.46
C TYR A 76 -4.99 -4.71 7.12
N THR A 77 -5.46 -4.61 5.88
CA THR A 77 -6.69 -5.25 5.39
C THR A 77 -6.38 -6.25 4.27
N PRO A 78 -7.32 -7.16 3.93
CA PRO A 78 -7.12 -8.11 2.82
C PRO A 78 -6.86 -7.43 1.48
N ILE A 79 -7.51 -6.29 1.21
CA ILE A 79 -7.30 -5.53 -0.02
C ILE A 79 -5.88 -4.93 -0.07
N ASN A 80 -5.30 -4.52 1.06
CA ASN A 80 -3.90 -4.11 1.12
C ASN A 80 -2.96 -5.26 0.77
N ALA A 81 -3.27 -6.48 1.23
CA ALA A 81 -2.50 -7.67 0.91
C ALA A 81 -2.49 -7.97 -0.59
N ALA A 82 -3.66 -8.01 -1.22
CA ALA A 82 -3.78 -8.22 -2.65
C ALA A 82 -3.13 -7.09 -3.46
N ALA A 83 -3.31 -5.83 -3.03
CA ALA A 83 -2.75 -4.66 -3.72
C ALA A 83 -1.22 -4.60 -3.62
N SER A 84 -0.64 -4.99 -2.49
CA SER A 84 0.83 -5.06 -2.30
C SER A 84 1.52 -6.10 -3.17
N LYS A 85 0.77 -7.11 -3.63
CA LYS A 85 1.28 -8.21 -4.46
C LYS A 85 0.86 -8.11 -5.92
N GLY A 86 -0.02 -7.17 -6.26
CA GLY A 86 -0.44 -6.95 -7.65
C GLY A 86 -1.56 -7.87 -8.14
N TYR A 87 -2.30 -8.53 -7.25
CA TYR A 87 -3.33 -9.49 -7.65
C TYR A 87 -4.64 -8.80 -8.04
N VAL A 88 -4.70 -8.35 -9.31
CA VAL A 88 -5.80 -7.58 -9.89
C VAL A 88 -7.17 -8.23 -9.67
N GLU A 89 -7.30 -9.53 -9.96
CA GLU A 89 -8.60 -10.22 -9.88
C GLU A 89 -9.09 -10.37 -8.43
N VAL A 90 -8.18 -10.55 -7.49
CA VAL A 90 -8.51 -10.56 -6.06
C VAL A 90 -8.94 -9.18 -5.60
N VAL A 91 -8.23 -8.11 -5.99
CA VAL A 91 -8.60 -6.73 -5.65
C VAL A 91 -9.99 -6.40 -6.23
N ARG A 92 -10.25 -6.76 -7.49
CA ARG A 92 -11.56 -6.58 -8.14
C ARG A 92 -12.68 -7.26 -7.36
N TYR A 93 -12.46 -8.51 -6.95
CA TYR A 93 -13.45 -9.26 -6.21
C TYR A 93 -13.70 -8.65 -4.83
N LEU A 94 -12.64 -8.32 -4.08
CA LEU A 94 -12.77 -7.68 -2.77
C LEU A 94 -13.55 -6.37 -2.85
N LEU A 95 -13.32 -5.55 -3.88
CA LEU A 95 -14.08 -4.33 -4.13
C LEU A 95 -15.55 -4.60 -4.41
N SER A 96 -15.85 -5.63 -5.21
CA SER A 96 -17.25 -6.03 -5.46
C SER A 96 -17.97 -6.51 -4.19
N CYS A 97 -17.22 -7.02 -3.20
CA CYS A 97 -17.73 -7.42 -1.90
C CYS A 97 -17.81 -6.27 -0.87
N GLY A 98 -17.57 -5.03 -1.28
CA GLY A 98 -17.65 -3.85 -0.39
C GLY A 98 -16.40 -3.63 0.45
N ALA A 99 -15.22 -4.02 -0.05
CA ALA A 99 -13.96 -3.64 0.58
C ALA A 99 -13.82 -2.11 0.69
N ILE A 100 -13.51 -1.63 1.89
CA ILE A 100 -13.34 -0.22 2.19
C ILE A 100 -11.94 0.22 1.75
N LEU A 101 -11.90 1.21 0.87
CA LEU A 101 -10.67 1.81 0.35
C LEU A 101 -10.06 2.87 1.28
N ASP A 102 -10.87 3.42 2.19
CA ASP A 102 -10.46 4.46 3.15
C ASP A 102 -10.37 3.89 4.57
N VAL A 103 -9.15 3.63 5.03
CA VAL A 103 -8.88 3.25 6.41
C VAL A 103 -8.19 4.41 7.12
N SER A 104 -9.06 5.26 7.68
CA SER A 104 -8.86 6.54 8.37
C SER A 104 -7.89 6.58 9.56
N ARG A 105 -7.06 5.56 9.80
CA ARG A 105 -6.02 5.59 10.84
C ARG A 105 -4.63 5.54 10.25
N GLY A 106 -4.15 6.74 9.92
CA GLY A 106 -2.72 7.01 9.90
C GLY A 106 -2.00 6.82 8.57
N GLY A 107 -2.65 7.04 7.43
CA GLY A 107 -2.01 7.33 6.13
C GLY A 107 -1.06 6.28 5.54
N GLN A 108 -0.65 5.25 6.28
CA GLN A 108 0.36 4.27 5.91
C GLN A 108 -0.22 3.05 5.19
N GLU A 109 -1.53 2.82 5.31
CA GLU A 109 -2.22 1.60 4.88
C GLU A 109 -3.29 1.86 3.84
N ASN A 110 -2.99 2.71 2.86
CA ASN A 110 -3.85 2.83 1.68
C ASN A 110 -3.42 1.77 0.64
N PRO A 111 -4.33 0.96 0.09
CA PRO A 111 -4.00 -0.02 -0.95
C PRO A 111 -3.36 0.64 -2.18
N LEU A 112 -3.68 1.91 -2.48
CA LEU A 112 -3.02 2.69 -3.54
C LEU A 112 -1.53 2.82 -3.29
N PHE A 113 -1.11 3.23 -2.09
CA PHE A 113 0.33 3.37 -1.78
C PHE A 113 1.06 2.04 -1.87
N ARG A 114 0.43 0.93 -1.41
CA ARG A 114 1.03 -0.41 -1.53
C ARG A 114 1.19 -0.84 -2.98
N ALA A 115 0.22 -0.54 -3.85
CA ALA A 115 0.31 -0.83 -5.27
C ALA A 115 1.37 0.04 -5.97
N VAL A 116 1.46 1.33 -5.61
CA VAL A 116 2.46 2.28 -6.14
C VAL A 116 3.88 1.89 -5.73
N LEU A 117 4.12 1.60 -4.44
CA LEU A 117 5.44 1.20 -3.93
C LEU A 117 6.03 0.02 -4.71
N ASN A 118 5.17 -0.96 -5.04
CA ASN A 118 5.56 -2.17 -5.76
C ASN A 118 5.40 -2.07 -7.28
N GLY A 119 4.95 -0.93 -7.82
CA GLY A 119 4.85 -0.70 -9.27
C GLY A 119 3.72 -1.44 -9.97
N HIS A 120 2.66 -1.84 -9.24
CA HIS A 120 1.56 -2.62 -9.80
C HIS A 120 0.53 -1.74 -10.54
N THR A 121 0.84 -1.42 -11.79
CA THR A 121 0.10 -0.49 -12.66
C THR A 121 -1.38 -0.81 -12.83
N GLU A 122 -1.74 -2.07 -13.01
CA GLU A 122 -3.12 -2.53 -13.24
C GLU A 122 -3.96 -2.37 -11.97
N VAL A 123 -3.37 -2.67 -10.80
CA VAL A 123 -4.01 -2.46 -9.51
C VAL A 123 -4.20 -0.96 -9.26
N VAL A 124 -3.21 -0.13 -9.58
CA VAL A 124 -3.32 1.33 -9.44
C VAL A 124 -4.49 1.86 -10.27
N LYS A 125 -4.60 1.47 -11.55
CA LYS A 125 -5.74 1.85 -12.42
C LYS A 125 -7.06 1.44 -11.80
N LEU A 126 -7.16 0.17 -11.38
CA LEU A 126 -8.39 -0.37 -10.81
C LEU A 126 -8.81 0.35 -9.53
N LEU A 127 -7.87 0.70 -8.66
CA LEU A 127 -8.16 1.45 -7.44
C LEU A 127 -8.63 2.89 -7.75
N ILE A 128 -8.03 3.55 -8.74
CA ILE A 128 -8.47 4.88 -9.22
C ILE A 128 -9.88 4.81 -9.79
N ASP A 129 -10.16 3.83 -10.65
CA ASP A 129 -11.48 3.61 -11.26
C ASP A 129 -12.55 3.31 -10.20
N SER A 130 -12.14 2.75 -9.06
CA SER A 130 -13.00 2.47 -7.90
C SER A 130 -13.27 3.70 -7.03
N GLY A 131 -12.73 4.87 -7.41
CA GLY A 131 -12.97 6.13 -6.71
C GLY A 131 -12.11 6.34 -5.47
N ILE A 132 -10.94 5.69 -5.38
CA ILE A 132 -10.02 5.94 -4.26
C ILE A 132 -9.55 7.40 -4.25
N ASP A 133 -9.46 8.00 -3.06
CA ASP A 133 -8.91 9.36 -2.94
C ASP A 133 -7.40 9.34 -3.16
N THR A 134 -6.96 9.88 -4.31
CA THR A 134 -5.55 10.01 -4.68
C THR A 134 -4.82 11.14 -3.95
N LYS A 135 -5.56 12.02 -3.27
CA LYS A 135 -5.01 13.19 -2.55
C LYS A 135 -4.56 12.87 -1.14
N ILE A 136 -4.85 11.66 -0.66
CA ILE A 136 -4.41 11.19 0.66
C ILE A 136 -2.89 11.35 0.75
N LYS A 137 -2.43 11.73 1.93
CA LYS A 137 -1.01 11.95 2.20
C LYS A 137 -0.44 10.80 3.04
N TYR A 138 0.54 10.14 2.46
CA TYR A 138 1.40 9.13 3.06
C TYR A 138 2.47 9.81 3.93
N ASN A 139 2.54 9.37 5.18
CA ASN A 139 3.51 9.82 6.16
C ASN A 139 4.24 8.61 6.73
N THR A 140 5.56 8.55 6.52
CA THR A 140 6.43 7.56 7.17
C THR A 140 7.26 8.21 8.27
N LYS A 141 8.11 7.41 8.91
CA LYS A 141 9.13 7.91 9.84
C LYS A 141 10.15 8.82 9.15
N THR A 142 10.36 8.67 7.84
CA THR A 142 11.41 9.34 7.05
C THR A 142 10.86 10.40 6.08
N MET A 143 9.66 10.21 5.55
CA MET A 143 9.04 11.04 4.51
C MET A 143 7.68 11.54 5.02
N ARG A 144 7.38 12.82 4.77
CA ARG A 144 6.09 13.40 5.17
C ARG A 144 5.36 14.01 3.98
N ASN A 145 4.04 13.98 4.05
CA ASN A 145 3.11 14.56 3.09
C ASN A 145 3.28 14.06 1.65
N MET A 146 3.69 12.80 1.48
CA MET A 146 3.84 12.18 0.16
C MET A 146 2.46 11.82 -0.40
N ASP A 147 2.12 12.26 -1.61
CA ASP A 147 1.00 11.66 -2.34
C ASP A 147 1.48 10.47 -3.19
N ALA A 148 0.52 9.82 -3.85
CA ALA A 148 0.80 8.62 -4.65
C ALA A 148 1.74 8.94 -5.82
N LEU A 149 1.64 10.15 -6.38
CA LEU A 149 2.49 10.59 -7.47
C LEU A 149 3.94 10.81 -6.98
N ALA A 150 4.14 11.56 -5.89
CA ALA A 150 5.45 11.77 -5.27
C ALA A 150 6.13 10.43 -4.92
N LEU A 151 5.35 9.47 -4.42
CA LEU A 151 5.85 8.14 -4.11
C LEU A 151 6.25 7.37 -5.37
N ALA A 152 5.47 7.47 -6.45
CA ALA A 152 5.81 6.83 -7.72
C ALA A 152 7.15 7.36 -8.28
N TYR A 153 7.40 8.66 -8.16
CA TYR A 153 8.67 9.25 -8.57
C TYR A 153 9.86 8.84 -7.71
N GLU A 154 9.71 8.88 -6.38
CA GLU A 154 10.78 8.49 -5.43
C GLU A 154 11.24 7.04 -5.65
N TRP A 155 10.31 6.14 -6.00
CA TRP A 155 10.58 4.73 -6.24
C TRP A 155 10.84 4.40 -7.72
N GLY A 156 10.89 5.41 -8.59
CA GLY A 156 11.22 5.26 -10.01
C GLY A 156 10.15 4.56 -10.87
N GLN A 157 8.90 4.56 -10.43
CA GLN A 157 7.78 3.85 -11.05
C GLN A 157 7.20 4.63 -12.24
N SER A 158 7.96 4.66 -13.34
CA SER A 158 7.68 5.48 -14.54
C SER A 158 6.28 5.27 -15.13
N GLU A 159 5.79 4.01 -15.17
CA GLU A 159 4.45 3.72 -15.70
C GLU A 159 3.33 4.15 -14.76
N VAL A 160 3.57 4.07 -13.44
CA VAL A 160 2.62 4.53 -12.42
C VAL A 160 2.52 6.06 -12.44
N VAL A 161 3.64 6.76 -12.68
CA VAL A 161 3.66 8.22 -12.89
C VAL A 161 2.74 8.62 -14.05
N LYS A 162 2.83 7.93 -15.20
CA LYS A 162 1.97 8.21 -16.36
C LYS A 162 0.48 8.02 -16.03
N ILE A 163 0.15 7.02 -15.22
CA ILE A 163 -1.23 6.73 -14.81
C ILE A 163 -1.75 7.79 -13.83
N LEU A 164 -0.94 8.23 -12.88
CA LEU A 164 -1.37 9.15 -11.82
C LEU A 164 -1.32 10.63 -12.23
N ARG A 165 -0.52 10.99 -13.24
CA ARG A 165 -0.36 12.37 -13.72
C ARG A 165 -1.70 13.07 -14.03
N PRO A 166 -2.68 12.47 -14.73
CA PRO A 166 -3.97 13.10 -14.98
C PRO A 166 -4.82 13.35 -13.72
N TYR A 167 -4.55 12.62 -12.63
CA TYR A 167 -5.33 12.65 -11.39
C TYR A 167 -4.68 13.49 -10.29
N SER A 168 -3.51 14.09 -10.54
CA SER A 168 -2.85 15.04 -9.64
C SER A 168 -3.04 16.48 -10.12
N LEU A 169 -3.46 17.36 -9.22
CA LEU A 169 -3.73 18.78 -9.51
C LEU A 169 -2.50 19.70 -9.28
N GLY A 170 -1.32 19.13 -9.09
CA GLY A 170 -0.10 19.92 -8.89
C GLY A 170 1.18 19.09 -8.95
N GLU A 171 2.30 19.80 -9.09
CA GLU A 171 3.65 19.23 -9.00
C GLU A 171 3.81 18.50 -7.67
N PRO A 172 4.40 17.29 -7.65
CA PRO A 172 4.62 16.57 -6.40
C PRO A 172 5.61 17.35 -5.55
N VAL A 173 5.19 17.69 -4.33
CA VAL A 173 6.02 18.39 -3.35
C VAL A 173 6.25 17.47 -2.17
N PHE A 174 7.52 17.08 -1.94
CA PHE A 174 7.87 16.29 -0.76
C PHE A 174 8.63 17.12 0.27
N TRP A 175 8.40 16.80 1.55
CA TRP A 175 9.10 17.40 2.69
C TRP A 175 9.99 16.36 3.35
N ASP A 176 11.31 16.59 3.34
CA ASP A 176 12.25 15.75 4.09
C ASP A 176 12.25 16.07 5.60
N ARG A 177 12.96 15.27 6.40
CA ARG A 177 13.05 15.46 7.87
C ARG A 177 13.77 16.77 8.26
N LYS A 178 14.46 17.43 7.33
CA LYS A 178 15.13 18.71 7.53
C LYS A 178 14.29 19.91 7.06
N GLY A 179 13.10 19.67 6.49
CA GLY A 179 12.17 20.70 6.02
C GLY A 179 12.40 21.15 4.57
N TYR A 180 13.19 20.42 3.78
CA TYR A 180 13.41 20.74 2.37
C TYR A 180 12.22 20.27 1.52
N CYS A 181 11.71 21.21 0.71
CA CYS A 181 10.72 20.99 -0.33
C CYS A 181 11.47 20.71 -1.64
N THR A 182 11.36 19.50 -2.17
CA THR A 182 11.93 19.19 -3.49
C THR A 182 10.79 19.11 -4.49
N PRO A 183 10.73 20.02 -5.47
CA PRO A 183 9.82 19.88 -6.60
C PRO A 183 10.29 18.68 -7.40
N VAL A 184 9.38 17.74 -7.68
CA VAL A 184 9.68 16.65 -8.61
C VAL A 184 9.56 17.22 -10.02
N ILE A 185 10.64 17.83 -10.51
CA ILE A 185 10.69 18.39 -11.86
C ILE A 185 10.86 17.23 -12.83
N ASP A 186 9.92 17.10 -13.77
CA ASP A 186 9.97 16.16 -14.88
C ASP A 186 11.37 16.18 -15.53
N ASP A 187 11.98 14.99 -15.67
CA ASP A 187 13.24 14.66 -16.35
C ASP A 187 14.57 14.63 -15.57
N CYS A 188 14.60 14.71 -14.23
CA CYS A 188 15.84 14.48 -13.46
C CYS A 188 15.84 13.20 -12.63
N TYR A 189 15.92 12.06 -13.32
CA TYR A 189 16.35 10.77 -12.77
C TYR A 189 17.85 10.76 -12.47
N ILE A 190 18.35 11.56 -11.52
CA ILE A 190 19.70 11.32 -10.99
C ILE A 190 19.70 11.56 -9.48
N PHE A 191 19.53 10.46 -8.74
CA PHE A 191 19.98 10.31 -7.36
C PHE A 191 21.52 10.32 -7.33
N GLN A 192 22.14 11.47 -7.62
CA GLN A 192 23.54 11.74 -7.32
C GLN A 192 23.71 13.21 -6.92
N GLY A 193 23.55 13.45 -5.62
CA GLY A 193 24.16 14.62 -4.97
C GLY A 193 23.51 15.96 -5.26
N TRP A 194 22.62 16.36 -4.34
CA TRP A 194 22.49 17.71 -3.78
C TRP A 194 23.26 18.80 -4.54
N LYS A 195 22.59 19.50 -5.44
CA LYS A 195 22.96 20.86 -5.84
C LYS A 195 21.67 21.67 -5.89
N ASP A 196 21.58 22.67 -5.04
CA ASP A 196 20.42 23.54 -4.88
C ASP A 196 20.16 24.27 -6.21
N PHE A 197 18.94 24.15 -6.76
CA PHE A 197 18.50 24.90 -7.94
C PHE A 197 17.12 25.52 -7.69
N ASP A 198 16.85 26.72 -8.23
CA ASP A 198 15.55 27.40 -8.15
C ASP A 198 14.55 26.91 -9.22
N LEU A 199 13.32 27.42 -9.16
CA LEU A 199 12.22 27.09 -10.10
C LEU A 199 12.51 27.49 -11.56
N GLN A 200 13.62 28.18 -11.84
CA GLN A 200 14.07 28.54 -13.18
C GLN A 200 15.32 27.75 -13.62
N GLY A 201 15.80 26.81 -12.80
CA GLY A 201 16.99 26.01 -13.08
C GLY A 201 18.32 26.71 -12.76
N ASN A 202 18.32 27.76 -11.94
CA ASN A 202 19.54 28.45 -11.52
C ASN A 202 20.08 27.88 -10.21
N ARG A 203 21.40 27.72 -10.11
CA ARG A 203 22.07 27.14 -8.94
C ARG A 203 21.95 28.07 -7.73
N LEU A 204 21.17 27.69 -6.74
CA LEU A 204 21.07 28.42 -5.47
C LEU A 204 22.34 28.17 -4.65
N GLY A 205 22.90 29.23 -4.08
CA GLY A 205 24.13 29.17 -3.30
C GLY A 205 23.93 28.38 -1.99
N ILE A 206 25.01 27.74 -1.54
CA ILE A 206 25.11 26.90 -0.35
C ILE A 206 24.55 27.63 0.88
N TYR A 207 23.38 27.23 1.39
CA TYR A 207 22.83 27.77 2.64
C TYR A 207 23.56 27.16 3.84
N ASN A 208 24.30 27.99 4.59
CA ASN A 208 25.00 27.59 5.81
C ASN A 208 24.04 27.57 7.01
N SER A 209 23.90 26.41 7.66
CA SER A 209 22.96 26.10 8.74
C SER A 209 23.19 26.85 10.08
N ASN A 210 24.02 27.90 10.11
CA ASN A 210 24.35 28.65 11.33
C ASN A 210 23.70 30.04 11.45
N ALA A 211 22.82 30.44 10.53
CA ALA A 211 22.13 31.72 10.63
C ALA A 211 20.89 31.67 11.57
N LYS A 212 21.10 31.43 12.86
CA LYS A 212 20.21 32.00 13.88
C LYS A 212 20.47 33.50 13.91
N LYS A 213 19.70 34.28 13.15
CA LYS A 213 19.30 35.64 13.54
C LYS A 213 18.14 36.11 12.68
N ARG A 214 16.98 36.13 13.35
CA ARG A 214 15.82 36.94 13.06
C ARG A 214 16.30 38.39 12.92
N VAL A 215 16.10 39.01 11.76
CA VAL A 215 16.07 40.48 11.67
C VAL A 215 14.62 40.81 11.33
N ARG A 216 13.92 41.37 12.31
CA ARG A 216 12.73 42.20 12.05
C ARG A 216 13.26 43.51 11.48
N ASP A 217 12.54 44.02 10.48
CA ASP A 217 12.65 45.31 9.78
C ASP A 217 13.62 46.35 10.38
#